data_AF-Q7N4U9-F1
#
_entry.id   AF-Q7N4U9-F1
#
_cell.length_a   1.000
_cell.length_b   1.000
_cell.length_c   1.000
_cell.angle_alpha   90.00
_cell.angle_beta   90.00
_cell.angle_gamma   90.00
#
_symmetry.space_group_name_H-M   'P 1'
#
loop_
_entity.id
_entity.type
_entity.pdbx_description
1 polymer ?
#
loop_
_entity_poly.entity_id
_entity_poly.type
_entity_poly.pdbx_seq_one_letter_code
_entity_poly.pdbx_strand_id
1 'polypeptide(L)'
;MEVKKSAIEFLINKAFAFALLFLIVQQLIVASSTYWIAGLAKQVSANENFTLYLVLFILSLTLVYIPSSLAAVFLEKSKFLALEKYVERFRLNFWNRASIRTSKEFKDYHLPYVSSEGFLVFNESSKFIFDWASVVLNVSLNVLALSLVLDTSIAWSYLVGLAFVSSVIFFFRKRIHVKGAEAQSARTALQRVLSLAWDNFLLGNKYNQSLYQSELKVRQSLALGTAVRSQYWNNLASALGMLLMMAPVLVWTSVLFLENMDNPSVLTVLVATLPRQVLILQHAYVVIFYSTSWSALSARLKGLGQAAETPKTSQNLEERIQWNRLKYETHGTLPDLASLKELIIKPVPSSGRITIRGPNGVGKSTFLCWLKEQLGESAYYLPAHHELVFEKTNERNLSTGQELREFLKEISVKAVDKIEILMLDEWDANLDLQSRQVFSKLIDKLSESLLIVEVRHNV
;
A
#
# COMPACT_ATOMS: atom_id res chain seq x y z
N MET A 1 1.12 -0.42 -25.91
CA MET A 1 1.46 -1.29 -24.77
C MET A 1 1.62 -0.39 -23.56
N GLU A 2 0.53 -0.12 -22.83
CA GLU A 2 0.57 0.80 -21.69
C GLU A 2 1.41 0.19 -20.56
N VAL A 3 2.49 0.88 -20.19
CA VAL A 3 3.22 0.56 -18.96
C VAL A 3 2.29 0.91 -17.80
N LYS A 4 1.46 -0.06 -17.39
CA LYS A 4 0.71 0.00 -16.13
C LYS A 4 1.71 0.32 -15.03
N LYS A 5 1.68 1.56 -14.50
CA LYS A 5 2.63 2.01 -13.48
C LYS A 5 2.40 1.18 -12.23
N SER A 6 3.45 0.48 -11.80
CA SER A 6 3.44 -0.31 -10.58
C SER A 6 3.83 0.57 -9.40
N ALA A 7 3.23 0.38 -8.24
CA ALA A 7 3.60 1.07 -7.00
C ALA A 7 5.01 0.75 -6.48
N ILE A 8 5.80 -0.05 -7.22
CA ILE A 8 7.20 -0.37 -6.92
C ILE A 8 8.05 0.92 -6.81
N GLU A 9 7.75 1.95 -7.58
CA GLU A 9 8.53 3.21 -7.54
C GLU A 9 8.50 3.88 -6.16
N PHE A 10 7.44 3.71 -5.39
CA PHE A 10 7.31 4.29 -4.05
C PHE A 10 8.18 3.56 -3.01
N LEU A 11 8.44 2.27 -3.22
CA LEU A 11 9.33 1.46 -2.37
C LEU A 11 10.79 1.94 -2.46
N ILE A 12 11.18 2.51 -3.59
CA ILE A 12 12.55 3.01 -3.80
C ILE A 12 12.68 4.37 -3.09
N ASN A 13 13.30 4.34 -1.91
CA ASN A 13 13.60 5.53 -1.12
C ASN A 13 14.98 5.43 -0.46
N LYS A 14 15.49 6.57 0.03
CA LYS A 14 16.83 6.65 0.64
C LYS A 14 17.00 5.68 1.81
N ALA A 15 15.97 5.53 2.65
CA ALA A 15 16.02 4.60 3.77
C ALA A 15 16.08 3.14 3.31
N PHE A 16 15.33 2.77 2.26
CA PHE A 16 15.41 1.44 1.67
C PHE A 16 16.81 1.15 1.09
N ALA A 17 17.43 2.14 0.43
CA ALA A 17 18.79 2.02 -0.08
C ALA A 17 19.81 1.80 1.05
N PHE A 18 19.70 2.53 2.16
CA PHE A 18 20.53 2.29 3.35
C PHE A 18 20.28 0.91 3.96
N ALA A 19 19.03 0.46 4.03
CA ALA A 19 18.71 -0.89 4.51
C ALA A 19 19.41 -1.96 3.67
N LEU A 20 19.37 -1.84 2.33
CA LEU A 20 20.07 -2.74 1.41
C LEU A 20 21.60 -2.65 1.55
N LEU A 21 22.16 -1.46 1.76
CA LEU A 21 23.60 -1.29 1.97
C LEU A 21 24.06 -2.05 3.23
N PHE A 22 23.37 -1.86 4.36
CA PHE A 22 23.69 -2.57 5.59
C PHE A 22 23.45 -4.08 5.47
N LEU A 23 22.44 -4.50 4.70
CA LEU A 23 22.23 -5.90 4.37
C LEU A 23 23.41 -6.50 3.60
N ILE A 24 23.95 -5.79 2.60
CA ILE A 24 25.14 -6.24 1.86
C ILE A 24 26.34 -6.41 2.80
N VAL A 25 26.60 -5.40 3.65
CA VAL A 25 27.68 -5.47 4.65
C VAL A 25 27.48 -6.66 5.60
N GLN A 26 26.25 -6.87 6.08
CA GLN A 26 25.91 -8.01 6.92
C GLN A 26 26.23 -9.35 6.21
N GLN A 27 25.79 -9.51 4.96
CA GLN A 27 26.00 -10.77 4.23
C GLN A 27 27.47 -11.00 3.85
N LEU A 28 28.26 -9.94 3.64
CA LEU A 28 29.71 -10.04 3.45
C LEU A 28 30.41 -10.53 4.72
N ILE A 29 30.06 -10.00 5.90
CA ILE A 29 30.61 -10.49 7.18
C ILE A 29 30.27 -11.97 7.37
N VAL A 30 29.00 -12.34 7.11
CA VAL A 30 28.53 -13.72 7.20
C VAL A 30 29.29 -14.64 6.24
N ALA A 31 29.50 -14.24 4.99
CA ALA A 31 30.27 -15.04 4.03
C ALA A 31 31.76 -15.16 4.42
N SER A 32 32.35 -14.08 4.96
CA SER A 32 33.72 -14.10 5.46
C SER A 32 33.91 -15.09 6.61
N SER A 33 32.89 -15.29 7.46
CA SER A 33 32.95 -16.29 8.55
C SER A 33 33.19 -17.72 8.03
N THR A 34 32.66 -18.05 6.85
CA THR A 34 32.88 -19.34 6.17
C THR A 34 34.33 -19.52 5.75
N TYR A 35 34.99 -18.43 5.31
CA TYR A 35 36.41 -18.45 4.99
C TYR A 35 37.26 -18.60 6.26
N TRP A 36 36.90 -17.90 7.35
CA TRP A 36 37.64 -17.96 8.60
C TRP A 36 37.57 -19.34 9.27
N ILE A 37 36.39 -19.96 9.33
CA ILE A 37 36.23 -21.30 9.95
C ILE A 37 36.96 -22.39 9.16
N ALA A 38 37.02 -22.26 7.84
CA ALA A 38 37.74 -23.21 7.02
C ALA A 38 39.27 -23.07 7.15
N GLY A 39 39.77 -21.84 7.18
CA GLY A 39 41.18 -21.59 7.47
C GLY A 39 41.57 -22.07 8.86
N LEU A 40 40.70 -21.86 9.86
CA LEU A 40 40.86 -22.39 11.21
C LEU A 40 40.96 -23.93 11.20
N ALA A 41 40.03 -24.61 10.54
CA ALA A 41 40.02 -26.07 10.41
C ALA A 41 41.31 -26.61 9.75
N LYS A 42 41.78 -25.94 8.70
CA LYS A 42 43.02 -26.31 7.99
C LYS A 42 44.26 -26.15 8.90
N GLN A 43 44.38 -25.02 9.59
CA GLN A 43 45.54 -24.74 10.45
C GLN A 43 45.57 -25.61 11.72
N VAL A 44 44.40 -25.92 12.29
CA VAL A 44 44.29 -26.88 13.40
C VAL A 44 44.75 -28.27 12.97
N SER A 45 44.36 -28.73 11.76
CA SER A 45 44.81 -30.01 11.22
C SER A 45 46.31 -30.04 10.91
N ALA A 46 46.89 -28.92 10.46
CA ALA A 46 48.31 -28.78 10.15
C ALA A 46 49.19 -28.46 11.37
N ASN A 47 48.59 -28.30 12.56
CA ASN A 47 49.27 -27.89 13.79
C ASN A 47 50.00 -26.53 13.68
N GLU A 48 49.45 -25.61 12.89
CA GLU A 48 49.97 -24.25 12.66
C GLU A 48 49.32 -23.23 13.62
N ASN A 49 49.82 -21.98 13.63
CA ASN A 49 49.24 -20.91 14.44
C ASN A 49 47.87 -20.48 13.92
N PHE A 50 46.81 -20.95 14.59
CA PHE A 50 45.40 -20.70 14.24
C PHE A 50 44.77 -19.44 14.88
N THR A 51 45.53 -18.70 15.69
CA THR A 51 45.01 -17.60 16.52
C THR A 51 44.33 -16.50 15.71
N LEU A 52 44.91 -16.12 14.56
CA LEU A 52 44.35 -15.07 13.71
C LEU A 52 42.97 -15.47 13.16
N TYR A 53 42.86 -16.69 12.62
CA TYR A 53 41.60 -17.20 12.07
C TYR A 53 40.53 -17.35 13.16
N LEU A 54 40.90 -17.73 14.37
CA LEU A 54 39.99 -17.81 15.52
C LEU A 54 39.45 -16.42 15.89
N VAL A 55 40.32 -15.41 16.01
CA VAL A 55 39.91 -14.05 16.36
C VAL A 55 39.01 -13.46 15.27
N LEU A 56 39.38 -13.60 13.99
CA LEU A 56 38.56 -13.12 12.88
C LEU A 56 37.19 -13.82 12.81
N PHE A 57 37.15 -15.12 13.09
CA PHE A 57 35.90 -15.87 13.16
C PHE A 57 35.01 -15.35 14.31
N ILE A 58 35.54 -15.21 15.53
CA ILE A 58 34.78 -14.67 16.66
C ILE A 58 34.29 -13.24 16.39
N LEU A 59 35.14 -12.37 15.85
CA LEU A 59 34.76 -11.01 15.47
C LEU A 59 33.63 -11.00 14.44
N SER A 60 33.65 -11.92 13.46
CA SER A 60 32.60 -12.01 12.45
C SER A 60 31.23 -12.40 13.05
N LEU A 61 31.22 -13.23 14.11
CA LEU A 61 29.99 -13.62 14.82
C LEU A 61 29.38 -12.48 15.63
N THR A 62 30.19 -11.56 16.17
CA THR A 62 29.70 -10.44 16.96
C THR A 62 29.40 -9.21 16.12
N LEU A 63 30.27 -8.89 15.14
CA LEU A 63 30.18 -7.65 14.37
C LEU A 63 28.96 -7.62 13.45
N VAL A 64 28.46 -8.78 13.01
CA VAL A 64 27.30 -8.93 12.12
C VAL A 64 26.01 -8.33 12.68
N TYR A 65 25.86 -8.26 14.01
CA TYR A 65 24.65 -7.74 14.64
C TYR A 65 24.46 -6.23 14.47
N ILE A 66 25.56 -5.47 14.33
CA ILE A 66 25.51 -4.01 14.13
C ILE A 66 24.83 -3.65 12.80
N PRO A 67 25.33 -4.10 11.62
CA PRO A 67 24.67 -3.81 10.36
C PRO A 67 23.29 -4.46 10.28
N SER A 68 23.07 -5.62 10.91
CA SER A 68 21.75 -6.25 10.95
C SER A 68 20.70 -5.37 11.66
N SER A 69 21.05 -4.81 12.83
CA SER A 69 20.18 -3.88 13.55
C SER A 69 19.93 -2.60 12.76
N LEU A 70 20.96 -2.03 12.14
CA LEU A 70 20.82 -0.82 11.33
C LEU A 70 19.93 -1.07 10.10
N ALA A 71 20.11 -2.21 9.43
CA ALA A 71 19.28 -2.60 8.29
C ALA A 71 17.79 -2.68 8.69
N ALA A 72 17.48 -3.25 9.86
CA ALA A 72 16.11 -3.34 10.37
C ALA A 72 15.48 -1.96 10.63
N VAL A 73 16.21 -1.04 11.27
CA VAL A 73 15.73 0.33 11.54
C VAL A 73 15.45 1.09 10.24
N PHE A 74 16.37 1.02 9.28
CA PHE A 74 16.19 1.69 7.98
C PHE A 74 15.09 1.04 7.15
N LEU A 75 14.91 -0.28 7.23
CA LEU A 75 13.81 -0.98 6.60
C LEU A 75 12.46 -0.51 7.16
N GLU A 76 12.33 -0.37 8.47
CA GLU A 76 11.09 0.12 9.09
C GLU A 76 10.77 1.55 8.64
N LYS A 77 11.77 2.44 8.69
CA LYS A 77 11.64 3.82 8.20
C LYS A 77 11.24 3.87 6.73
N SER A 78 11.74 2.96 5.90
CA SER A 78 11.44 2.92 4.47
C SER A 78 9.96 2.68 4.16
N LYS A 79 9.24 1.92 5.01
CA LYS A 79 7.83 1.59 4.81
C LYS A 79 6.94 2.81 4.95
N PHE A 80 7.20 3.64 5.96
CA PHE A 80 6.47 4.89 6.19
C PHE A 80 6.76 5.92 5.10
N LEU A 81 8.02 6.06 4.68
CA LEU A 81 8.37 6.95 3.57
C LEU A 81 7.73 6.53 2.23
N ALA A 82 7.56 5.21 2.00
CA ALA A 82 6.84 4.71 0.82
C ALA A 82 5.35 5.08 0.87
N LEU A 83 4.71 4.92 2.04
CA LEU A 83 3.33 5.31 2.25
C LEU A 83 3.14 6.83 2.07
N GLU A 84 4.01 7.64 2.65
CA GLU A 84 3.97 9.11 2.52
C GLU A 84 4.01 9.54 1.05
N LYS A 85 4.97 9.02 0.26
CA LYS A 85 5.06 9.29 -1.17
C LYS A 85 3.81 8.87 -1.93
N TYR A 86 3.22 7.73 -1.57
CA TYR A 86 2.00 7.22 -2.20
C TYR A 86 0.79 8.10 -1.90
N VAL A 87 0.59 8.46 -0.64
CA VAL A 87 -0.49 9.36 -0.20
C VAL A 87 -0.34 10.72 -0.85
N GLU A 88 0.87 11.24 -0.95
CA GLU A 88 1.13 12.52 -1.63
C GLU A 88 0.85 12.43 -3.14
N ARG A 89 1.24 11.33 -3.80
CA ARG A 89 0.90 11.11 -5.21
C ARG A 89 -0.61 11.04 -5.42
N PHE A 90 -1.31 10.35 -4.51
CA PHE A 90 -2.77 10.27 -4.52
C PHE A 90 -3.38 11.67 -4.33
N ARG A 91 -2.90 12.44 -3.36
CA ARG A 91 -3.32 13.83 -3.11
C ARG A 91 -3.16 14.67 -4.37
N LEU A 92 -1.99 14.66 -5.00
CA LEU A 92 -1.71 15.46 -6.20
C LEU A 92 -2.59 15.07 -7.39
N ASN A 93 -2.83 13.77 -7.60
CA ASN A 93 -3.64 13.30 -8.72
C ASN A 93 -5.13 13.59 -8.55
N PHE A 94 -5.64 13.52 -7.31
CA PHE A 94 -7.06 13.74 -7.00
C PHE A 94 -7.37 15.15 -6.46
N TRP A 95 -6.37 16.03 -6.34
CA TRP A 95 -6.55 17.41 -5.90
C TRP A 95 -7.54 18.14 -6.80
N ASN A 96 -8.48 18.86 -6.20
CA ASN A 96 -9.52 19.63 -6.89
C ASN A 96 -10.37 18.81 -7.90
N ARG A 97 -10.61 17.50 -7.63
CA ARG A 97 -11.51 16.65 -8.42
C ARG A 97 -12.83 16.40 -7.71
N ALA A 98 -13.60 17.47 -7.46
CA ALA A 98 -14.86 17.39 -6.73
C ALA A 98 -15.92 16.50 -7.41
N SER A 99 -15.85 16.33 -8.74
CA SER A 99 -16.71 15.43 -9.54
C SER A 99 -16.73 14.00 -9.00
N ILE A 100 -15.55 13.47 -8.71
CA ILE A 100 -15.34 12.07 -8.34
C ILE A 100 -15.88 11.78 -6.94
N ARG A 101 -15.93 12.79 -6.06
CA ARG A 101 -16.40 12.67 -4.67
C ARG A 101 -17.81 12.07 -4.59
N THR A 102 -18.69 12.45 -5.51
CA THR A 102 -20.10 12.04 -5.49
C THR A 102 -20.31 10.59 -5.94
N SER A 103 -19.32 9.96 -6.57
CA SER A 103 -19.40 8.58 -7.01
C SER A 103 -19.10 7.61 -5.87
N LYS A 104 -20.16 7.01 -5.31
CA LYS A 104 -20.04 6.00 -4.25
C LYS A 104 -19.18 4.82 -4.69
N GLU A 105 -19.42 4.28 -5.90
CA GLU A 105 -18.64 3.17 -6.45
C GLU A 105 -17.14 3.51 -6.52
N PHE A 106 -16.82 4.75 -6.89
CA PHE A 106 -15.44 5.19 -7.00
C PHE A 106 -14.78 5.33 -5.62
N LYS A 107 -15.49 5.96 -4.65
CA LYS A 107 -15.02 6.07 -3.25
C LYS A 107 -14.79 4.68 -2.66
N ASP A 108 -15.76 3.79 -2.80
CA ASP A 108 -15.72 2.43 -2.23
C ASP A 108 -14.59 1.59 -2.84
N TYR A 109 -14.22 1.83 -4.10
CA TYR A 109 -13.10 1.14 -4.74
C TYR A 109 -11.73 1.74 -4.37
N HIS A 110 -11.58 3.08 -4.30
CA HIS A 110 -10.26 3.74 -4.12
C HIS A 110 -9.88 3.96 -2.65
N LEU A 111 -10.84 4.28 -1.78
CA LEU A 111 -10.56 4.61 -0.37
C LEU A 111 -9.86 3.48 0.40
N PRO A 112 -10.17 2.18 0.19
CA PRO A 112 -9.45 1.10 0.84
C PRO A 112 -7.95 1.08 0.50
N TYR A 113 -7.57 1.48 -0.72
CA TYR A 113 -6.17 1.52 -1.15
C TYR A 113 -5.34 2.56 -0.41
N VAL A 114 -5.94 3.70 -0.05
CA VAL A 114 -5.26 4.76 0.72
C VAL A 114 -5.32 4.49 2.22
N SER A 115 -6.46 4.02 2.73
CA SER A 115 -6.70 3.89 4.17
C SER A 115 -6.07 2.66 4.82
N SER A 116 -5.99 1.52 4.12
CA SER A 116 -5.61 0.24 4.74
C SER A 116 -4.69 -0.61 3.88
N GLU A 117 -5.02 -0.82 2.60
CA GLU A 117 -4.27 -1.73 1.72
C GLU A 117 -2.89 -1.16 1.38
N GLY A 118 -2.76 0.17 1.25
CA GLY A 118 -1.48 0.85 0.95
C GLY A 118 -0.38 0.49 1.95
N PHE A 119 -0.62 0.71 3.25
CA PHE A 119 0.37 0.37 4.28
C PHE A 119 0.66 -1.13 4.32
N LEU A 120 -0.37 -1.98 4.25
CA LEU A 120 -0.21 -3.43 4.28
C LEU A 120 0.69 -3.92 3.14
N VAL A 121 0.41 -3.47 1.90
CA VAL A 121 1.19 -3.88 0.73
C VAL A 121 2.61 -3.32 0.80
N PHE A 122 2.83 -2.07 1.21
CA PHE A 122 4.19 -1.53 1.33
C PHE A 122 4.98 -2.25 2.42
N ASN A 123 4.38 -2.54 3.57
CA ASN A 123 5.01 -3.31 4.65
C ASN A 123 5.42 -4.72 4.17
N GLU A 124 4.48 -5.45 3.56
CA GLU A 124 4.74 -6.79 3.03
C GLU A 124 5.75 -6.75 1.88
N SER A 125 5.67 -5.77 0.98
CA SER A 125 6.54 -5.68 -0.19
C SER A 125 7.97 -5.29 0.17
N SER A 126 8.17 -4.29 1.04
CA SER A 126 9.50 -3.91 1.50
C SER A 126 10.18 -5.07 2.21
N LYS A 127 9.46 -5.76 3.11
CA LYS A 127 9.98 -6.93 3.82
C LYS A 127 10.31 -8.06 2.84
N PHE A 128 9.40 -8.35 1.91
CA PHE A 128 9.62 -9.38 0.91
C PHE A 128 10.87 -9.12 0.06
N ILE A 129 11.05 -7.90 -0.46
CA ILE A 129 12.20 -7.56 -1.31
C ILE A 129 13.49 -7.63 -0.49
N PHE A 130 13.46 -7.14 0.75
CA PHE A 130 14.59 -7.19 1.67
C PHE A 130 15.00 -8.64 2.00
N ASP A 131 14.03 -9.48 2.39
CA ASP A 131 14.28 -10.89 2.71
C ASP A 131 14.76 -11.65 1.47
N TRP A 132 14.16 -11.40 0.31
CA TRP A 132 14.60 -12.00 -0.95
C TRP A 132 16.04 -11.62 -1.29
N ALA A 133 16.39 -10.33 -1.20
CA ALA A 133 17.76 -9.87 -1.40
C ALA A 133 18.73 -10.50 -0.39
N SER A 134 18.31 -10.63 0.87
CA SER A 134 19.10 -11.26 1.94
C SER A 134 19.46 -12.69 1.59
N VAL A 135 18.46 -13.47 1.15
CA VAL A 135 18.64 -14.88 0.81
C VAL A 135 19.49 -15.03 -0.46
N VAL A 136 19.25 -14.23 -1.50
CA VAL A 136 20.05 -14.26 -2.73
C VAL A 136 21.52 -13.92 -2.44
N LEU A 137 21.77 -12.83 -1.72
CA LEU A 137 23.12 -12.45 -1.31
C LEU A 137 23.78 -13.54 -0.46
N ASN A 138 23.03 -14.14 0.48
CA ASN A 138 23.55 -15.21 1.30
C ASN A 138 23.98 -16.42 0.46
N VAL A 139 23.11 -16.91 -0.43
CA VAL A 139 23.43 -18.05 -1.30
C VAL A 139 24.62 -17.72 -2.19
N SER A 140 24.59 -16.59 -2.91
CA SER A 140 25.66 -16.22 -3.85
C SER A 140 27.01 -16.03 -3.16
N LEU A 141 27.07 -15.30 -2.05
CA LEU A 141 28.32 -15.01 -1.35
C LEU A 141 28.87 -16.25 -0.62
N ASN A 142 28.01 -17.12 -0.08
CA ASN A 142 28.49 -18.34 0.59
C ASN A 142 28.92 -19.42 -0.38
N VAL A 143 28.25 -19.57 -1.53
CA VAL A 143 28.73 -20.45 -2.60
C VAL A 143 30.09 -19.96 -3.10
N LEU A 144 30.27 -18.65 -3.28
CA LEU A 144 31.57 -18.07 -3.63
C LEU A 144 32.63 -18.35 -2.54
N ALA A 145 32.33 -18.11 -1.27
CA ALA A 145 33.24 -18.39 -0.17
C ALA A 145 33.65 -19.88 -0.10
N LEU A 146 32.71 -20.80 -0.25
CA LEU A 146 32.99 -22.25 -0.28
C LEU A 146 33.83 -22.64 -1.50
N SER A 147 33.55 -22.07 -2.67
CA SER A 147 34.31 -22.36 -3.89
C SER A 147 35.77 -21.91 -3.82
N LEU A 148 36.06 -20.83 -3.07
CA LEU A 148 37.43 -20.35 -2.84
C LEU A 148 38.20 -21.21 -1.83
N VAL A 149 37.49 -21.89 -0.94
CA VAL A 149 38.06 -22.63 0.19
C VAL A 149 38.29 -24.10 -0.14
N LEU A 150 37.30 -24.76 -0.73
CA LEU A 150 37.27 -26.20 -0.95
C LEU A 150 37.73 -26.51 -2.37
N ASP A 151 36.86 -26.24 -3.34
CA ASP A 151 37.11 -26.44 -4.76
C ASP A 151 36.10 -25.60 -5.56
N THR A 152 36.60 -24.98 -6.62
CA THR A 152 35.81 -24.35 -7.68
C THR A 152 34.74 -25.26 -8.27
N SER A 153 34.96 -26.58 -8.28
CA SER A 153 34.02 -27.58 -8.77
C SER A 153 32.68 -27.58 -8.02
N ILE A 154 32.67 -27.21 -6.73
CA ILE A 154 31.45 -27.11 -5.91
C ILE A 154 30.48 -26.07 -6.49
N ALA A 155 30.99 -24.98 -7.07
CA ALA A 155 30.14 -23.94 -7.65
C ALA A 155 29.25 -24.50 -8.78
N TRP A 156 29.77 -25.45 -9.57
CA TRP A 156 28.99 -26.10 -10.63
C TRP A 156 27.81 -26.90 -10.09
N SER A 157 27.98 -27.59 -8.95
CA SER A 157 26.89 -28.34 -8.31
C SER A 157 25.72 -27.43 -7.91
N TYR A 158 26.02 -26.23 -7.39
CA TYR A 158 25.02 -25.22 -7.07
C TYR A 158 24.37 -24.60 -8.31
N LEU A 159 25.13 -24.35 -9.38
CA LEU A 159 24.60 -23.84 -10.65
C LEU A 159 23.63 -24.83 -11.31
N VAL A 160 23.98 -26.13 -11.32
CA VAL A 160 23.09 -27.19 -11.81
C VAL A 160 21.83 -27.28 -10.95
N GLY A 161 21.97 -27.20 -9.62
CA GLY A 161 20.83 -27.15 -8.70
C GLY A 161 19.89 -25.96 -8.97
N LEU A 162 20.43 -24.77 -9.21
CA LEU A 162 19.66 -23.57 -9.58
C LEU A 162 18.93 -23.71 -10.92
N ALA A 163 19.51 -24.43 -11.88
CA ALA A 163 18.85 -24.73 -13.15
C ALA A 163 17.61 -25.60 -12.94
N PHE A 164 17.70 -26.68 -12.16
CA PHE A 164 16.55 -27.52 -11.81
C PHE A 164 15.44 -26.73 -11.11
N VAL A 165 15.82 -25.89 -10.15
CA VAL A 165 14.90 -24.98 -9.45
C VAL A 165 14.17 -24.06 -10.42
N SER A 166 14.90 -23.44 -11.34
CA SER A 166 14.34 -22.54 -12.35
C SER A 166 13.34 -23.25 -13.25
N SER A 167 13.62 -24.50 -13.62
CA SER A 167 12.67 -25.35 -14.36
C SER A 167 11.39 -25.58 -13.57
N VAL A 168 11.46 -25.95 -12.28
CA VAL A 168 10.28 -26.14 -11.43
C VAL A 168 9.44 -24.86 -11.36
N ILE A 169 10.07 -23.71 -11.10
CA ILE A 169 9.37 -22.42 -11.06
C ILE A 169 8.64 -22.19 -12.40
N PHE A 170 9.30 -22.43 -13.52
CA PHE A 170 8.72 -22.25 -14.85
C PHE A 170 7.49 -23.15 -15.08
N PHE A 171 7.54 -24.41 -14.66
CA PHE A 171 6.42 -25.34 -14.81
C PHE A 171 5.21 -24.96 -13.94
N PHE A 172 5.44 -24.52 -12.70
CA PHE A 172 4.35 -24.24 -11.76
C PHE A 172 3.82 -22.79 -11.79
N ARG A 173 4.55 -21.83 -12.40
CA ARG A 173 4.22 -20.39 -12.38
C ARG A 173 2.76 -20.06 -12.73
N LYS A 174 2.21 -20.70 -13.78
CA LYS A 174 0.87 -20.40 -14.27
C LYS A 174 -0.20 -20.80 -13.25
N ARG A 175 -0.06 -21.98 -12.64
CA ARG A 175 -1.00 -22.48 -11.63
C ARG A 175 -0.94 -21.64 -10.36
N ILE A 176 0.26 -21.31 -9.91
CA ILE A 176 0.48 -20.47 -8.73
C ILE A 176 -0.16 -19.09 -8.92
N HIS A 177 0.09 -18.45 -10.07
CA HIS A 177 -0.50 -17.13 -10.37
C HIS A 177 -2.03 -17.16 -10.36
N VAL A 178 -2.65 -18.14 -11.03
CA VAL A 178 -4.11 -18.25 -11.09
C VAL A 178 -4.71 -18.48 -9.70
N LYS A 179 -4.15 -19.40 -8.91
CA LYS A 179 -4.66 -19.69 -7.56
C LYS A 179 -4.39 -18.56 -6.56
N GLY A 180 -3.28 -17.84 -6.70
CA GLY A 180 -3.02 -16.64 -5.92
C GLY A 180 -4.02 -15.51 -6.20
N ALA A 181 -4.36 -15.29 -7.48
CA ALA A 181 -5.34 -14.27 -7.87
C ALA A 181 -6.77 -14.61 -7.36
N GLU A 182 -7.18 -15.87 -7.47
CA GLU A 182 -8.46 -16.35 -6.90
C GLU A 182 -8.52 -16.11 -5.38
N ALA A 183 -7.45 -16.44 -4.64
CA ALA A 183 -7.39 -16.25 -3.19
C ALA A 183 -7.44 -14.77 -2.78
N GLN A 184 -6.75 -13.89 -3.53
CA GLN A 184 -6.78 -12.45 -3.26
C GLN A 184 -8.19 -11.87 -3.45
N SER A 185 -8.86 -12.22 -4.56
CA SER A 185 -10.23 -11.78 -4.84
C SER A 185 -11.21 -12.23 -3.74
N ALA A 186 -11.10 -13.50 -3.30
CA ALA A 186 -11.93 -14.03 -2.22
C ALA A 186 -11.67 -13.34 -0.87
N ARG A 187 -10.42 -12.99 -0.55
CA ARG A 187 -10.05 -12.25 0.66
C ARG A 187 -10.63 -10.83 0.67
N THR A 188 -10.52 -10.11 -0.44
CA THR A 188 -11.11 -8.76 -0.57
C THR A 188 -12.63 -8.81 -0.43
N ALA A 189 -13.28 -9.81 -1.02
CA ALA A 189 -14.73 -10.01 -0.87
C ALA A 189 -15.13 -10.28 0.59
N LEU A 190 -14.33 -11.04 1.35
CA LEU A 190 -14.55 -11.27 2.78
C LEU A 190 -14.36 -9.99 3.61
N GLN A 191 -13.29 -9.22 3.37
CA GLN A 191 -13.04 -7.95 4.08
C GLN A 191 -14.18 -6.96 3.90
N ARG A 192 -14.77 -6.89 2.71
CA ARG A 192 -15.95 -6.07 2.43
C ARG A 192 -17.17 -6.46 3.26
N VAL A 193 -17.39 -7.76 3.49
CA VAL A 193 -18.49 -8.20 4.38
C VAL A 193 -18.15 -7.86 5.83
N LEU A 194 -16.89 -8.07 6.25
CA LEU A 194 -16.45 -7.74 7.60
C LEU A 194 -16.60 -6.25 7.94
N SER A 195 -16.43 -5.33 6.99
CA SER A 195 -16.62 -3.89 7.25
C SER A 195 -18.07 -3.52 7.57
N LEU A 196 -19.05 -4.39 7.28
CA LEU A 196 -20.45 -4.18 7.63
C LEU A 196 -20.80 -4.66 9.05
N ALA A 197 -19.83 -5.18 9.81
CA ALA A 197 -20.07 -5.80 11.11
C ALA A 197 -20.69 -4.84 12.14
N TRP A 198 -20.25 -3.57 12.15
CA TRP A 198 -20.60 -2.61 13.20
C TRP A 198 -22.11 -2.45 13.39
N ASP A 199 -22.82 -2.00 12.36
CA ASP A 199 -24.27 -1.78 12.42
C ASP A 199 -25.04 -3.09 12.60
N ASN A 200 -24.59 -4.16 11.93
CA ASN A 200 -25.25 -5.47 11.99
C ASN A 200 -25.10 -6.16 13.36
N PHE A 201 -24.09 -5.80 14.15
CA PHE A 201 -23.92 -6.31 15.52
C PHE A 201 -24.61 -5.44 16.55
N LEU A 202 -24.58 -4.12 16.40
CA LEU A 202 -25.05 -3.20 17.44
C LEU A 202 -26.57 -2.95 17.40
N LEU A 203 -27.18 -2.89 16.21
CA LEU A 203 -28.60 -2.51 16.09
C LEU A 203 -29.58 -3.61 16.53
N GLY A 204 -29.12 -4.86 16.69
CA GLY A 204 -29.97 -5.97 17.14
C GLY A 204 -31.05 -6.41 16.13
N ASN A 205 -31.00 -5.92 14.89
CA ASN A 205 -31.95 -6.26 13.82
C ASN A 205 -31.76 -7.71 13.36
N LYS A 206 -32.55 -8.65 13.91
CA LYS A 206 -32.43 -10.10 13.66
C LYS A 206 -32.40 -10.49 12.17
N TYR A 207 -33.26 -9.86 11.36
CA TYR A 207 -33.33 -10.14 9.91
C TYR A 207 -32.00 -9.80 9.22
N ASN A 208 -31.48 -8.58 9.43
CA ASN A 208 -30.22 -8.12 8.85
C ASN A 208 -29.05 -8.96 9.36
N GLN A 209 -29.05 -9.31 10.65
CA GLN A 209 -28.04 -10.17 11.24
C GLN A 209 -28.01 -11.56 10.60
N SER A 210 -29.17 -12.16 10.29
CA SER A 210 -29.22 -13.46 9.61
C SER A 210 -28.68 -13.41 8.18
N LEU A 211 -28.94 -12.32 7.44
CA LEU A 211 -28.41 -12.10 6.09
C LEU A 211 -26.90 -11.87 6.13
N TYR A 212 -26.44 -11.08 7.10
CA TYR A 212 -25.02 -10.83 7.33
C TYR A 212 -24.27 -12.13 7.64
N GLN A 213 -24.78 -12.95 8.57
CA GLN A 213 -24.14 -14.20 8.95
C GLN A 213 -24.10 -15.22 7.81
N SER A 214 -25.15 -15.31 7.01
CA SER A 214 -25.17 -16.24 5.87
C SER A 214 -24.14 -15.85 4.80
N GLU A 215 -24.09 -14.56 4.42
CA GLU A 215 -23.10 -14.05 3.47
C GLU A 215 -21.67 -14.18 4.03
N LEU A 216 -21.46 -13.87 5.31
CA LEU A 216 -20.15 -14.01 5.97
C LEU A 216 -19.66 -15.46 5.89
N LYS A 217 -20.51 -16.44 6.21
CA LYS A 217 -20.14 -17.86 6.18
C LYS A 217 -19.77 -18.34 4.78
N VAL A 218 -20.52 -17.92 3.76
CA VAL A 218 -20.22 -18.22 2.35
C VAL A 218 -18.88 -17.62 1.93
N ARG A 219 -18.64 -16.33 2.21
CA ARG A 219 -17.38 -15.67 1.82
C ARG A 219 -16.18 -16.21 2.59
N GLN A 220 -16.35 -16.51 3.88
CA GLN A 220 -15.29 -17.08 4.71
C GLN A 220 -14.88 -18.48 4.23
N SER A 221 -15.85 -19.36 3.93
CA SER A 221 -15.54 -20.70 3.40
C SER A 221 -14.85 -20.66 2.04
N LEU A 222 -15.27 -19.76 1.14
CA LEU A 222 -14.62 -19.55 -0.15
C LEU A 222 -13.18 -19.01 0.01
N ALA A 223 -12.99 -18.01 0.88
CA ALA A 223 -11.68 -17.44 1.17
C ALA A 223 -10.73 -18.48 1.78
N LEU A 224 -11.22 -19.29 2.73
CA LEU A 224 -10.46 -20.39 3.31
C LEU A 224 -10.02 -21.40 2.25
N GLY A 225 -10.97 -21.91 1.45
CA GLY A 225 -10.68 -22.95 0.45
C GLY A 225 -9.72 -22.48 -0.63
N THR A 226 -9.85 -21.23 -1.09
CA THR A 226 -8.93 -20.64 -2.08
C THR A 226 -7.56 -20.34 -1.50
N ALA A 227 -7.47 -19.83 -0.26
CA ALA A 227 -6.21 -19.59 0.42
C ALA A 227 -5.40 -20.89 0.65
N VAL A 228 -6.05 -21.95 1.13
CA VAL A 228 -5.39 -23.26 1.35
C VAL A 228 -4.87 -23.83 0.04
N ARG A 229 -5.66 -23.79 -1.04
CA ARG A 229 -5.21 -24.27 -2.37
C ARG A 229 -4.03 -23.46 -2.89
N SER A 230 -4.05 -22.13 -2.73
CA SER A 230 -2.92 -21.28 -3.11
C SER A 230 -1.66 -21.64 -2.34
N GLN A 231 -1.76 -21.84 -1.03
CA GLN A 231 -0.63 -22.24 -0.19
C GLN A 231 -0.08 -23.62 -0.56
N TYR A 232 -0.98 -24.58 -0.83
CA TYR A 232 -0.60 -25.94 -1.24
C TYR A 232 0.29 -25.93 -2.48
N TRP A 233 -0.11 -25.23 -3.55
CA TRP A 233 0.68 -25.18 -4.79
C TRP A 233 2.02 -24.47 -4.61
N ASN A 234 2.08 -23.42 -3.78
CA ASN A 234 3.35 -22.75 -3.45
C ASN A 234 4.30 -23.68 -2.69
N ASN A 235 3.80 -24.38 -1.65
CA ASN A 235 4.62 -25.30 -0.85
C ASN A 235 5.08 -26.50 -1.68
N LEU A 236 4.21 -27.05 -2.55
CA LEU A 236 4.57 -28.17 -3.43
C LEU A 236 5.70 -27.81 -4.39
N ALA A 237 5.60 -26.65 -5.05
CA ALA A 237 6.64 -26.18 -5.96
C ALA A 237 7.97 -25.93 -5.23
N SER A 238 7.91 -25.36 -4.02
CA SER A 238 9.09 -25.08 -3.21
C SER A 238 9.77 -26.36 -2.70
N ALA A 239 8.99 -27.34 -2.23
CA ALA A 239 9.50 -28.63 -1.76
C ALA A 239 10.17 -29.44 -2.88
N LEU A 240 9.52 -29.54 -4.04
CA LEU A 240 10.10 -30.21 -5.22
C LEU A 240 11.38 -29.53 -5.68
N GLY A 241 11.39 -28.19 -5.72
CA GLY A 241 12.57 -27.44 -6.10
C GLY A 241 13.74 -27.64 -5.13
N MET A 242 13.49 -27.69 -3.83
CA MET A 242 14.52 -27.99 -2.83
C MET A 242 15.11 -29.39 -3.02
N LEU A 243 14.28 -30.43 -3.16
CA LEU A 243 14.76 -31.81 -3.35
C LEU A 243 15.65 -31.92 -4.60
N LEU A 244 15.25 -31.29 -5.70
CA LEU A 244 16.01 -31.31 -6.94
C LEU A 244 17.31 -30.51 -6.85
N MET A 245 17.36 -29.44 -6.05
CA MET A 245 18.61 -28.72 -5.80
C MET A 245 19.57 -29.50 -4.90
N MET A 246 19.05 -30.20 -3.89
CA MET A 246 19.88 -30.95 -2.95
C MET A 246 20.64 -32.09 -3.65
N ALA A 247 20.02 -32.75 -4.63
CA ALA A 247 20.61 -33.90 -5.31
C ALA A 247 22.03 -33.64 -5.88
N PRO A 248 22.27 -32.65 -6.76
CA PRO A 248 23.61 -32.41 -7.30
C PRO A 248 24.62 -31.96 -6.23
N VAL A 249 24.21 -31.16 -5.25
CA VAL A 249 25.10 -30.67 -4.19
C VAL A 249 25.54 -31.82 -3.27
N LEU A 250 24.61 -32.68 -2.85
CA LEU A 250 24.93 -33.83 -2.00
C LEU A 250 25.77 -34.87 -2.73
N VAL A 251 25.47 -35.16 -4.00
CA VAL A 251 26.26 -36.10 -4.81
C VAL A 251 27.68 -35.57 -4.95
N TRP A 252 27.86 -34.30 -5.33
CA TRP A 252 29.19 -33.73 -5.51
C TRP A 252 29.98 -33.65 -4.20
N THR A 253 29.32 -33.27 -3.10
CA THR A 253 29.94 -33.28 -1.78
C THR A 253 30.41 -34.68 -1.41
N SER A 254 29.61 -35.71 -1.68
CA SER A 254 29.98 -37.11 -1.42
C SER A 254 31.18 -37.56 -2.26
N VAL A 255 31.26 -37.15 -3.53
CA VAL A 255 32.42 -37.40 -4.39
C VAL A 255 33.69 -36.77 -3.78
N LEU A 256 33.62 -35.52 -3.33
CA LEU A 256 34.76 -34.84 -2.70
C LEU A 256 35.21 -35.55 -1.41
N PHE A 257 34.28 -36.09 -0.63
CA PHE A 257 34.61 -36.91 0.54
C PHE A 257 35.36 -38.19 0.16
N LEU A 258 34.94 -38.88 -0.91
CA LEU A 258 35.57 -40.11 -1.39
C LEU A 258 36.96 -39.86 -2.01
N GLU A 259 37.11 -38.78 -2.77
CA GLU A 259 38.40 -38.43 -3.42
C GLU A 259 39.47 -37.96 -2.42
N ASN A 260 39.05 -37.42 -1.26
CA ASN A 260 39.96 -36.85 -0.26
C ASN A 260 40.04 -37.67 1.04
N MET A 261 39.66 -38.95 1.01
CA MET A 261 39.70 -39.82 2.21
C MET A 261 41.10 -39.91 2.83
N ASP A 262 42.15 -39.83 2.01
CA ASP A 262 43.55 -39.91 2.44
C ASP A 262 44.13 -38.56 2.89
N ASN A 263 43.35 -37.47 2.83
CA ASN A 263 43.79 -36.12 3.21
C ASN A 263 42.98 -35.59 4.43
N PRO A 264 43.46 -35.80 5.66
CA PRO A 264 42.78 -35.39 6.89
C PRO A 264 42.50 -33.89 6.96
N SER A 265 43.35 -33.05 6.35
CA SER A 265 43.18 -31.60 6.37
C SER A 265 42.00 -31.14 5.53
N VAL A 266 41.82 -31.69 4.32
CA VAL A 266 40.65 -31.40 3.48
C VAL A 266 39.38 -31.95 4.10
N LEU A 267 39.43 -33.14 4.68
CA LEU A 267 38.31 -33.77 5.37
C LEU A 267 37.82 -32.92 6.56
N THR A 268 38.73 -32.34 7.34
CA THR A 268 38.39 -31.46 8.47
C THR A 268 37.67 -30.19 8.00
N VAL A 269 38.10 -29.60 6.88
CA VAL A 269 37.45 -28.42 6.28
C VAL A 269 36.07 -28.78 5.73
N LEU A 270 35.92 -29.93 5.07
CA LEU A 270 34.62 -30.42 4.59
C LEU A 270 33.64 -30.60 5.75
N VAL A 271 34.05 -31.26 6.83
CA VAL A 271 33.21 -31.45 8.03
C VAL A 271 32.83 -30.11 8.67
N ALA A 272 33.78 -29.18 8.80
CA ALA A 272 33.52 -27.86 9.38
C ALA A 272 32.54 -27.01 8.54
N THR A 273 32.49 -27.23 7.22
CA THR A 273 31.65 -26.47 6.29
C THR A 273 30.30 -27.13 5.95
N LEU A 274 30.09 -28.40 6.30
CA LEU A 274 28.81 -29.12 6.10
C LEU A 274 27.58 -28.37 6.64
N PRO A 275 27.58 -27.81 7.88
CA PRO A 275 26.44 -27.04 8.38
C PRO A 275 26.10 -25.85 7.47
N ARG A 276 27.12 -25.23 6.87
CA ARG A 276 26.95 -24.10 5.94
C ARG A 276 26.33 -24.55 4.62
N GLN A 277 26.75 -25.69 4.09
CA GLN A 277 26.20 -26.26 2.86
C GLN A 277 24.70 -26.57 3.03
N VAL A 278 24.31 -27.15 4.18
CA VAL A 278 22.89 -27.39 4.53
C VAL A 278 22.11 -26.08 4.62
N LEU A 279 22.67 -25.05 5.25
CA LEU A 279 22.04 -23.73 5.36
C LEU A 279 21.81 -23.08 3.99
N ILE A 280 22.75 -23.20 3.05
CA ILE A 280 22.59 -22.70 1.67
C ILE A 280 21.45 -23.43 0.96
N LEU A 281 21.34 -24.74 1.13
CA LEU A 281 20.25 -25.55 0.57
C LEU A 281 18.88 -25.13 1.13
N GLN A 282 18.80 -24.87 2.44
CA GLN A 282 17.59 -24.33 3.08
C GLN A 282 17.24 -22.93 2.57
N HIS A 283 18.24 -22.06 2.39
CA HIS A 283 18.02 -20.74 1.82
C HIS A 283 17.50 -20.79 0.39
N ALA A 284 17.93 -21.75 -0.42
CA ALA A 284 17.41 -21.89 -1.77
C ALA A 284 15.93 -22.31 -1.81
N TYR A 285 15.45 -23.15 -0.88
CA TYR A 285 14.01 -23.38 -0.71
C TYR A 285 13.25 -22.05 -0.54
N VAL A 286 13.80 -21.15 0.29
CA VAL A 286 13.22 -19.83 0.54
C VAL A 286 13.27 -18.94 -0.70
N VAL A 287 14.31 -19.00 -1.54
CA VAL A 287 14.38 -18.29 -2.84
C VAL A 287 13.22 -18.70 -3.74
N ILE A 288 12.90 -20.00 -3.81
CA ILE A 288 11.80 -20.51 -4.64
C ILE A 288 10.48 -19.96 -4.16
N PHE A 289 10.24 -20.06 -2.85
CA PHE A 289 9.04 -19.55 -2.22
C PHE A 289 8.83 -18.06 -2.51
N TYR A 290 9.88 -17.25 -2.38
CA TYR A 290 9.80 -15.84 -2.73
C TYR A 290 9.56 -15.67 -4.24
N SER A 291 10.31 -16.34 -5.10
CA SER A 291 10.14 -16.21 -6.56
C SER A 291 8.72 -16.54 -7.03
N THR A 292 8.05 -17.51 -6.42
CA THR A 292 6.66 -17.85 -6.78
C THR A 292 5.66 -16.84 -6.19
N SER A 293 5.89 -16.40 -4.96
CA SER A 293 5.06 -15.44 -4.24
C SER A 293 5.14 -14.01 -4.78
N TRP A 294 6.21 -13.66 -5.52
CA TRP A 294 6.35 -12.37 -6.21
C TRP A 294 5.18 -12.08 -7.16
N SER A 295 4.61 -13.11 -7.77
CA SER A 295 3.48 -12.94 -8.70
C SER A 295 2.25 -12.32 -8.02
N ALA A 296 1.91 -12.77 -6.81
CA ALA A 296 0.81 -12.21 -6.02
C ALA A 296 1.12 -10.78 -5.52
N LEU A 297 2.35 -10.55 -5.03
CA LEU A 297 2.77 -9.25 -4.53
C LEU A 297 2.78 -8.18 -5.65
N SER A 298 3.33 -8.53 -6.81
CA SER A 298 3.38 -7.64 -7.97
C SER A 298 1.99 -7.30 -8.51
N ALA A 299 1.00 -8.19 -8.39
CA ALA A 299 -0.39 -7.89 -8.71
C ALA A 299 -0.97 -6.83 -7.76
N ARG A 300 -0.70 -6.93 -6.45
CA ARG A 300 -1.15 -5.94 -5.45
C ARG A 300 -0.48 -4.58 -5.64
N LEU A 301 0.82 -4.55 -5.91
CA LEU A 301 1.55 -3.32 -6.24
C LEU A 301 1.04 -2.65 -7.52
N LYS A 302 0.66 -3.43 -8.54
CA LYS A 302 -0.01 -2.90 -9.73
C LYS A 302 -1.39 -2.33 -9.41
N GLY A 303 -2.17 -3.01 -8.55
CA GLY A 303 -3.47 -2.53 -8.08
C GLY A 303 -3.36 -1.18 -7.37
N LEU A 304 -2.39 -1.03 -6.47
CA LEU A 304 -2.10 0.26 -5.81
C LEU A 304 -1.73 1.36 -6.79
N GLY A 305 -0.85 1.05 -7.76
CA GLY A 305 -0.43 2.02 -8.78
C GLY A 305 -1.61 2.50 -9.61
N GLN A 306 -2.47 1.58 -10.03
CA GLN A 306 -3.70 1.89 -10.78
C GLN A 306 -4.71 2.70 -9.95
N ALA A 307 -4.89 2.36 -8.67
CA ALA A 307 -5.78 3.10 -7.78
C ALA A 307 -5.31 4.53 -7.51
N ALA A 308 -4.00 4.81 -7.66
CA ALA A 308 -3.47 6.17 -7.54
C ALA A 308 -3.64 7.00 -8.81
N GLU A 309 -4.04 6.42 -9.95
CA GLU A 309 -4.24 7.14 -11.20
C GLU A 309 -5.67 7.70 -11.31
N THR A 310 -5.81 8.89 -11.90
CA THR A 310 -7.13 9.43 -12.21
C THR A 310 -7.78 8.63 -13.34
N PRO A 311 -9.11 8.43 -13.31
CA PRO A 311 -9.81 7.80 -14.42
C PRO A 311 -9.60 8.61 -15.70
N LYS A 312 -9.27 7.93 -16.80
CA LYS A 312 -9.06 8.56 -18.12
C LYS A 312 -10.33 9.22 -18.67
N THR A 313 -11.49 8.75 -18.23
CA THR A 313 -12.79 9.32 -18.58
C THR A 313 -13.17 10.33 -17.50
N SER A 314 -12.83 11.60 -17.71
CA SER A 314 -13.49 12.69 -16.98
C SER A 314 -14.98 12.60 -17.29
N GLN A 315 -15.80 12.23 -16.31
CA GLN A 315 -17.24 12.37 -16.47
C GLN A 315 -17.52 13.87 -16.67
N ASN A 316 -18.06 14.27 -17.81
CA ASN A 316 -18.50 15.64 -18.03
C ASN A 316 -19.65 15.94 -17.05
N LEU A 317 -19.32 16.56 -15.91
CA LEU A 317 -20.30 16.95 -14.91
C LEU A 317 -21.40 17.84 -15.51
N GLU A 318 -21.03 18.68 -16.48
CA GLU A 318 -21.94 19.62 -17.16
C GLU A 318 -23.13 18.91 -17.83
N GLU A 319 -22.92 17.71 -18.38
CA GLU A 319 -23.98 16.92 -19.04
C GLU A 319 -25.00 16.36 -18.05
N ARG A 320 -24.62 16.22 -16.77
CA ARG A 320 -25.49 15.72 -15.71
C ARG A 320 -26.35 16.84 -15.09
N ILE A 321 -26.14 18.09 -15.48
CA ILE A 321 -26.84 19.26 -14.94
C ILE A 321 -28.01 19.64 -15.86
N GLN A 322 -29.23 19.61 -15.34
CA GLN A 322 -30.42 20.08 -16.06
C GLN A 322 -30.57 21.59 -15.86
N TRP A 323 -29.80 22.38 -16.60
CA TRP A 323 -29.73 23.84 -16.48
C TRP A 323 -31.09 24.55 -16.51
N ASN A 324 -32.00 24.08 -17.35
CA ASN A 324 -33.35 24.64 -17.51
C ASN A 324 -34.29 24.39 -16.32
N ARG A 325 -33.90 23.51 -15.39
CA ARG A 325 -34.70 23.14 -14.20
C ARG A 325 -34.11 23.65 -12.90
N LEU A 326 -32.95 24.28 -12.97
CA LEU A 326 -32.36 25.02 -11.86
C LEU A 326 -33.00 26.41 -11.80
N LYS A 327 -33.53 26.77 -10.64
CA LYS A 327 -33.96 28.12 -10.31
C LYS A 327 -32.93 28.72 -9.38
N TYR A 328 -32.69 30.02 -9.50
CA TYR A 328 -31.82 30.74 -8.58
C TYR A 328 -32.49 32.03 -8.11
N GLU A 329 -32.15 32.44 -6.90
CA GLU A 329 -32.55 33.71 -6.29
C GLU A 329 -31.27 34.41 -5.85
N THR A 330 -31.09 35.67 -6.22
CA THR A 330 -29.99 36.52 -5.75
C THR A 330 -30.47 37.38 -4.60
N HIS A 331 -29.64 37.54 -3.58
CA HIS A 331 -29.87 38.42 -2.44
C HIS A 331 -28.64 39.32 -2.22
N GLY A 332 -28.89 40.55 -1.76
CA GLY A 332 -27.85 41.55 -1.50
C GLY A 332 -27.58 42.45 -2.71
N THR A 333 -26.32 42.86 -2.88
CA THR A 333 -25.85 43.80 -3.93
C THR A 333 -25.60 43.15 -5.29
N LEU A 334 -26.01 41.89 -5.48
CA LEU A 334 -25.78 41.15 -6.71
C LEU A 334 -26.74 41.61 -7.82
N PRO A 335 -26.25 41.89 -9.04
CA PRO A 335 -27.13 42.10 -10.19
C PRO A 335 -27.91 40.82 -10.52
N ASP A 336 -29.04 40.99 -11.20
CA ASP A 336 -29.81 39.85 -11.71
C ASP A 336 -28.96 39.13 -12.77
N LEU A 337 -28.56 37.89 -12.48
CA LEU A 337 -27.76 37.07 -13.39
C LEU A 337 -28.66 36.67 -14.57
N ALA A 338 -28.15 36.60 -15.80
CA ALA A 338 -28.93 36.03 -16.91
C ALA A 338 -28.81 34.50 -16.92
N SER A 339 -27.72 33.97 -16.38
CA SER A 339 -27.45 32.52 -16.29
C SER A 339 -26.50 32.19 -15.14
N LEU A 340 -26.70 31.05 -14.49
CA LEU A 340 -25.74 30.50 -13.51
C LEU A 340 -24.34 30.28 -14.10
N LYS A 341 -24.21 30.16 -15.42
CA LYS A 341 -22.89 30.05 -16.08
C LYS A 341 -22.09 31.36 -16.02
N GLU A 342 -22.75 32.50 -15.82
CA GLU A 342 -22.07 33.80 -15.69
C GLU A 342 -21.24 33.90 -14.41
N LEU A 343 -21.47 33.02 -13.42
CA LEU A 343 -20.66 32.95 -12.20
C LEU A 343 -19.18 32.58 -12.44
N ILE A 344 -18.85 32.09 -13.63
CA ILE A 344 -17.47 31.77 -14.04
C ILE A 344 -16.82 32.95 -14.76
N ILE A 345 -17.61 33.91 -15.25
CA ILE A 345 -17.10 35.05 -16.00
C ILE A 345 -16.44 36.01 -15.01
N LYS A 346 -15.13 36.18 -15.12
CA LYS A 346 -14.37 37.11 -14.28
C LYS A 346 -14.75 38.57 -14.60
N PRO A 347 -14.79 39.46 -13.59
CA PRO A 347 -14.53 39.17 -12.17
C PRO A 347 -15.72 38.51 -11.48
N VAL A 348 -15.44 37.49 -10.64
CA VAL A 348 -16.45 36.91 -9.76
C VAL A 348 -16.92 38.00 -8.79
N PRO A 349 -18.23 38.15 -8.52
CA PRO A 349 -18.73 39.11 -7.55
C PRO A 349 -18.04 38.93 -6.18
N SER A 350 -17.68 40.04 -5.53
CA SER A 350 -16.94 40.00 -4.26
C SER A 350 -17.81 39.60 -3.05
N SER A 351 -19.11 39.85 -3.13
CA SER A 351 -20.06 39.60 -2.04
C SER A 351 -21.48 39.40 -2.55
N GLY A 352 -22.32 38.80 -1.72
CA GLY A 352 -23.72 38.51 -1.98
C GLY A 352 -24.08 37.05 -1.79
N ARG A 353 -25.37 36.72 -1.90
CA ARG A 353 -25.89 35.36 -1.67
C ARG A 353 -26.71 34.89 -2.86
N ILE A 354 -26.41 33.70 -3.36
CA ILE A 354 -27.13 33.05 -4.45
C ILE A 354 -27.71 31.74 -3.93
N THR A 355 -29.03 31.63 -3.97
CA THR A 355 -29.75 30.44 -3.52
C THR A 355 -30.21 29.65 -4.74
N ILE A 356 -29.73 28.42 -4.89
CA ILE A 356 -30.09 27.51 -5.98
C ILE A 356 -31.12 26.49 -5.50
N ARG A 357 -32.21 26.37 -6.28
CA ARG A 357 -33.35 25.49 -6.00
C ARG A 357 -33.72 24.67 -7.22
N GLY A 358 -34.37 23.54 -6.99
CA GLY A 358 -34.88 22.68 -8.04
C GLY A 358 -35.29 21.30 -7.52
N PRO A 359 -36.02 20.50 -8.32
CA PRO A 359 -36.41 19.14 -7.94
C PRO A 359 -35.22 18.23 -7.60
N ASN A 360 -35.47 17.10 -6.95
CA ASN A 360 -34.43 16.10 -6.70
C ASN A 360 -33.98 15.45 -8.02
N GLY A 361 -32.67 15.22 -8.16
CA GLY A 361 -32.07 14.61 -9.36
C GLY A 361 -31.75 15.57 -10.53
N VAL A 362 -31.99 16.89 -10.41
CA VAL A 362 -31.67 17.86 -11.49
C VAL A 362 -30.20 18.30 -11.55
N GLY A 363 -29.37 17.86 -10.60
CA GLY A 363 -27.93 18.13 -10.58
C GLY A 363 -27.48 19.32 -9.72
N LYS A 364 -28.19 19.67 -8.64
CA LYS A 364 -27.85 20.80 -7.75
C LYS A 364 -26.45 20.67 -7.12
N SER A 365 -26.19 19.56 -6.42
CA SER A 365 -24.85 19.28 -5.84
C SER A 365 -23.80 19.02 -6.92
N THR A 366 -24.21 18.47 -8.06
CA THR A 366 -23.35 18.31 -9.26
C THR A 366 -22.87 19.66 -9.78
N PHE A 367 -23.73 20.68 -9.78
CA PHE A 367 -23.38 22.05 -10.14
C PHE A 367 -22.34 22.64 -9.18
N LEU A 368 -22.50 22.48 -7.87
CA LEU A 368 -21.49 22.94 -6.89
C LEU A 368 -20.15 22.24 -7.09
N CYS A 369 -20.16 20.93 -7.35
CA CYS A 369 -18.93 20.19 -7.66
C CYS A 369 -18.27 20.69 -8.95
N TRP A 370 -19.07 20.95 -9.99
CA TRP A 370 -18.56 21.50 -11.25
C TRP A 370 -17.95 22.89 -11.06
N LEU A 371 -18.65 23.80 -10.36
CA LEU A 371 -18.16 25.14 -10.05
C LEU A 371 -16.87 25.10 -9.21
N LYS A 372 -16.78 24.18 -8.24
CA LYS A 372 -15.56 23.94 -7.45
C LYS A 372 -14.37 23.54 -8.31
N GLU A 373 -14.57 22.68 -9.31
CA GLU A 373 -13.49 22.26 -10.21
C GLU A 373 -13.02 23.42 -11.10
N GLN A 374 -13.94 24.27 -11.57
CA GLN A 374 -13.60 25.44 -12.40
C GLN A 374 -12.84 26.53 -11.64
N LEU A 375 -13.25 26.83 -10.41
CA LEU A 375 -12.66 27.90 -9.61
C LEU A 375 -11.43 27.46 -8.82
N GLY A 376 -11.27 26.16 -8.57
CA GLY A 376 -10.08 25.64 -7.91
C GLY A 376 -9.95 26.17 -6.48
N GLU A 377 -8.76 26.65 -6.13
CA GLU A 377 -8.42 27.04 -4.75
C GLU A 377 -9.16 28.30 -4.27
N SER A 378 -9.67 29.15 -5.18
CA SER A 378 -10.46 30.32 -4.80
C SER A 378 -11.87 29.97 -4.30
N ALA A 379 -12.28 28.72 -4.39
CA ALA A 379 -13.59 28.26 -3.97
C ALA A 379 -13.54 27.26 -2.81
N TYR A 380 -14.30 27.54 -1.74
CA TYR A 380 -14.52 26.60 -0.65
C TYR A 380 -15.84 25.86 -0.84
N TYR A 381 -15.81 24.53 -0.85
CA TYR A 381 -17.01 23.69 -0.93
C TYR A 381 -17.25 23.00 0.40
N LEU A 382 -18.40 23.23 1.02
CA LEU A 382 -18.88 22.53 2.20
C LEU A 382 -20.03 21.57 1.80
N PRO A 383 -19.77 20.26 1.65
CA PRO A 383 -20.79 19.28 1.29
C PRO A 383 -21.78 19.01 2.44
N ALA A 384 -22.97 18.50 2.12
CA ALA A 384 -23.99 18.14 3.11
C ALA A 384 -23.52 17.07 4.13
N HIS A 385 -22.76 16.08 3.65
CA HIS A 385 -22.13 15.05 4.46
C HIS A 385 -20.65 14.98 4.10
N HIS A 386 -19.74 15.06 5.07
CA HIS A 386 -18.31 15.04 4.82
C HIS A 386 -17.46 14.51 5.99
N GLU A 387 -16.23 14.16 5.67
CA GLU A 387 -15.18 13.76 6.63
C GLU A 387 -13.99 14.75 6.53
N LEU A 388 -14.27 16.02 6.22
CA LEU A 388 -13.27 17.08 6.21
C LEU A 388 -12.72 17.30 7.63
N VAL A 389 -11.43 17.56 7.72
CA VAL A 389 -10.74 17.82 8.99
C VAL A 389 -10.80 19.32 9.30
N PHE A 390 -11.34 19.64 10.46
CA PHE A 390 -11.39 20.94 11.13
C PHE A 390 -10.62 20.80 12.45
N GLU A 391 -10.19 21.92 13.06
CA GLU A 391 -9.33 21.86 14.26
C GLU A 391 -9.94 21.07 15.42
N LYS A 392 -11.27 21.05 15.53
CA LYS A 392 -12.00 20.37 16.60
C LYS A 392 -12.66 19.06 16.17
N THR A 393 -12.35 18.52 14.99
CA THR A 393 -13.00 17.29 14.47
C THR A 393 -12.94 16.10 15.43
N ASN A 394 -11.90 15.98 16.25
CA ASN A 394 -11.72 14.85 17.16
C ASN A 394 -12.10 15.13 18.62
N GLU A 395 -12.48 16.36 18.97
CA GLU A 395 -12.55 16.77 20.37
C GLU A 395 -13.96 16.73 20.97
N ARG A 396 -15.03 16.56 20.15
CA ARG A 396 -16.39 16.82 20.63
C ARG A 396 -17.44 15.91 19.97
N ASN A 397 -18.28 15.28 20.80
CA ASN A 397 -19.54 14.64 20.39
C ASN A 397 -20.62 15.72 20.14
N LEU A 398 -20.44 16.50 19.07
CA LEU A 398 -21.41 17.53 18.69
C LEU A 398 -22.57 16.89 17.91
N SER A 399 -23.76 17.48 18.00
CA SER A 399 -24.82 17.14 17.05
C SER A 399 -24.49 17.70 15.67
N THR A 400 -25.07 17.14 14.61
CA THR A 400 -24.85 17.59 13.22
C THR A 400 -25.03 19.10 13.04
N GLY A 401 -26.00 19.70 13.75
CA GLY A 401 -26.22 21.15 13.72
C GLY A 401 -25.17 21.94 14.51
N GLN A 402 -24.62 21.40 15.60
CA GLN A 402 -23.52 22.05 16.31
C GLN A 402 -22.20 21.97 15.53
N GLU A 403 -21.95 20.84 14.86
CA GLU A 403 -20.79 20.65 13.97
C GLU A 403 -20.78 21.70 12.86
N LEU A 404 -21.89 21.83 12.12
CA LEU A 404 -22.01 22.82 11.04
C LEU A 404 -21.74 24.25 11.53
N ARG A 405 -22.16 24.60 12.75
CA ARG A 405 -21.93 25.93 13.32
C ARG A 405 -20.45 26.19 13.58
N GLU A 406 -19.74 25.20 14.11
CA GLU A 406 -18.31 25.33 14.35
C GLU A 406 -17.54 25.36 13.02
N PHE A 407 -17.94 24.56 12.02
CA PHE A 407 -17.33 24.60 10.68
C PHE A 407 -17.46 25.98 10.03
N LEU A 408 -18.67 26.56 10.01
CA LEU A 408 -18.88 27.89 9.43
C LEU A 408 -18.13 28.99 10.19
N LYS A 409 -18.07 28.91 11.52
CA LYS A 409 -17.23 29.85 12.31
C LYS A 409 -15.76 29.72 11.95
N GLU A 410 -15.23 28.50 11.87
CA GLU A 410 -13.83 28.28 11.52
C GLU A 410 -13.52 28.81 10.11
N ILE A 411 -14.37 28.52 9.13
CA ILE A 411 -14.26 29.04 7.75
C ILE A 411 -14.27 30.58 7.76
N SER A 412 -15.20 31.21 8.48
CA SER A 412 -15.32 32.67 8.53
C SER A 412 -14.12 33.39 9.14
N VAL A 413 -13.35 32.71 10.00
CA VAL A 413 -12.20 33.30 10.68
C VAL A 413 -10.89 32.96 9.96
N LYS A 414 -10.77 31.76 9.38
CA LYS A 414 -9.48 31.22 8.91
C LYS A 414 -9.36 31.07 7.39
N ALA A 415 -10.49 30.96 6.70
CA ALA A 415 -10.51 30.72 5.26
C ALA A 415 -11.05 31.92 4.46
N VAL A 416 -11.77 32.85 5.09
CA VAL A 416 -12.45 33.96 4.40
C VAL A 416 -11.51 34.81 3.54
N ASP A 417 -10.28 35.06 3.99
CA ASP A 417 -9.28 35.86 3.26
C ASP A 417 -8.60 35.08 2.12
N LYS A 418 -8.83 33.76 2.03
CA LYS A 418 -8.17 32.85 1.07
C LYS A 418 -9.11 32.39 -0.04
N ILE A 419 -10.40 32.73 0.04
CA ILE A 419 -11.44 32.25 -0.86
C ILE A 419 -12.25 33.44 -1.38
N GLU A 420 -12.67 33.36 -2.64
CA GLU A 420 -13.56 34.33 -3.28
C GLU A 420 -15.03 33.90 -3.14
N ILE A 421 -15.28 32.60 -2.96
CA ILE A 421 -16.62 32.02 -2.91
C ILE A 421 -16.72 30.88 -1.88
N LEU A 422 -17.82 30.89 -1.12
CA LEU A 422 -18.22 29.80 -0.23
C LEU A 422 -19.45 29.10 -0.79
N MET A 423 -19.33 27.79 -1.04
CA MET A 423 -20.38 26.94 -1.58
C MET A 423 -20.93 26.02 -0.50
N LEU A 424 -22.24 26.10 -0.24
CA LEU A 424 -22.91 25.33 0.82
C LEU A 424 -23.94 24.38 0.22
N ASP A 425 -23.82 23.09 0.52
CA ASP A 425 -24.72 22.06 -0.01
C ASP A 425 -25.66 21.55 1.09
N GLU A 426 -26.96 21.71 0.90
CA GLU A 426 -28.04 21.16 1.74
C GLU A 426 -27.83 21.34 3.25
N TRP A 427 -27.25 22.48 3.64
CA TRP A 427 -26.94 22.78 5.04
C TRP A 427 -28.19 22.82 5.93
N ASP A 428 -29.37 23.03 5.35
CA ASP A 428 -30.66 23.11 6.05
C ASP A 428 -31.37 21.77 6.25
N ALA A 429 -30.93 20.68 5.62
CA ALA A 429 -31.66 19.41 5.57
C ALA A 429 -31.91 18.79 6.96
N ASN A 430 -30.92 18.83 7.85
CA ASN A 430 -30.95 18.18 9.17
C ASN A 430 -31.11 19.16 10.35
N LEU A 431 -31.48 20.41 10.07
CA LEU A 431 -31.65 21.46 11.08
C LEU A 431 -33.13 21.70 11.41
N ASP A 432 -33.42 21.98 12.69
CA ASP A 432 -34.71 22.47 13.13
C ASP A 432 -34.93 23.94 12.73
N LEU A 433 -36.16 24.43 12.80
CA LEU A 433 -36.52 25.79 12.37
C LEU A 433 -35.71 26.88 13.07
N GLN A 434 -35.47 26.74 14.38
CA GLN A 434 -34.71 27.72 15.14
C GLN A 434 -33.25 27.75 14.69
N SER A 435 -32.61 26.58 14.55
CA SER A 435 -31.25 26.51 14.03
C SER A 435 -31.18 27.07 12.60
N ARG A 436 -32.12 26.72 11.71
CA ARG A 436 -32.15 27.26 10.33
C ARG A 436 -32.17 28.77 10.30
N GLN A 437 -32.93 29.42 11.16
CA GLN A 437 -32.96 30.89 11.25
C GLN A 437 -31.63 31.46 11.74
N VAL A 438 -31.01 30.85 12.76
CA VAL A 438 -29.71 31.27 13.28
C VAL A 438 -28.63 31.12 12.21
N PHE A 439 -28.64 30.02 11.47
CA PHE A 439 -27.71 29.76 10.38
C PHE A 439 -27.92 30.68 9.20
N SER A 440 -29.17 30.94 8.81
CA SER A 440 -29.45 31.91 7.75
C SER A 440 -28.89 33.28 8.11
N LYS A 441 -29.08 33.75 9.34
CA LYS A 441 -28.50 35.04 9.80
C LYS A 441 -26.96 35.05 9.75
N LEU A 442 -26.34 33.92 10.07
CA LEU A 442 -24.88 33.79 10.01
C LEU A 442 -24.39 33.84 8.55
N ILE A 443 -25.10 33.16 7.65
CA ILE A 443 -24.83 33.18 6.21
C ILE A 443 -25.07 34.58 5.64
N ASP A 444 -26.14 35.27 6.02
CA ASP A 444 -26.42 36.65 5.60
C ASP A 444 -25.28 37.58 6.00
N LYS A 445 -24.79 37.48 7.23
CA LYS A 445 -23.62 38.25 7.69
C LYS A 445 -22.36 37.93 6.89
N LEU A 446 -22.11 36.67 6.56
CA LEU A 446 -20.96 36.29 5.72
C LEU A 446 -21.11 36.80 4.29
N SER A 447 -22.35 36.88 3.79
CA SER A 447 -22.63 37.34 2.43
C SER A 447 -22.34 38.83 2.20
N GLU A 448 -22.19 39.62 3.26
CA GLU A 448 -21.78 41.03 3.17
C GLU A 448 -20.32 41.17 2.70
N SER A 449 -19.47 40.21 3.05
CA SER A 449 -18.03 40.24 2.78
C SER A 449 -17.54 39.16 1.79
N LEU A 450 -18.35 38.14 1.52
CA LEU A 450 -17.97 36.98 0.70
C LEU A 450 -19.13 36.55 -0.19
N LEU A 451 -18.85 36.08 -1.41
CA LEU A 451 -19.88 35.49 -2.25
C LEU A 451 -20.28 34.09 -1.71
N ILE A 452 -21.56 33.90 -1.46
CA ILE A 452 -22.10 32.61 -1.00
C ILE A 452 -23.01 32.03 -2.08
N VAL A 453 -22.76 30.77 -2.45
CA VAL A 453 -23.63 29.99 -3.34
C VAL A 453 -24.14 28.79 -2.57
N GLU A 454 -25.45 28.74 -2.32
CA GLU A 454 -26.05 27.66 -1.55
C GLU A 454 -27.07 26.86 -2.35
N VAL A 455 -27.15 25.57 -2.05
CA VAL A 455 -28.20 24.67 -2.56
C VAL A 455 -29.14 24.31 -1.41
N ARG A 456 -30.45 24.49 -1.64
CA ARG A 456 -31.49 24.20 -0.64
C ARG A 456 -32.52 23.19 -1.15
N HIS A 457 -33.06 22.38 -0.23
CA HIS A 457 -34.00 21.31 -0.55
C HIS A 457 -35.45 21.79 -0.64
N ASN A 458 -35.86 22.81 0.14
CA ASN A 458 -37.20 23.41 0.13
C ASN A 458 -37.21 24.80 0.78
N VAL A 459 -37.51 25.84 0.00
CA VAL A 459 -38.44 26.97 0.30
C VAL A 459 -38.97 27.48 -1.04
#